data_AF-A0A2N2FMK0-F1
#
_entry.id   AF-A0A2N2FMK0-F1
#
_cell.length_a   1.000
_cell.length_b   1.000
_cell.length_c   1.000
_cell.angle_alpha   90.00
_cell.angle_beta   90.00
_cell.angle_gamma   90.00
#
_symmetry.space_group_name_H-M   'P 1'
#
loop_
_entity.id
_entity.type
_entity.pdbx_description
1 polymer ?
#
loop_
_entity_poly.entity_id
_entity_poly.type
_entity_poly.pdbx_seq_one_letter_code
_entity_poly.pdbx_strand_id
1 'polypeptide(L)'
;MSFEVNDLMGGFVEDCLEHLDHIESSLLDIEAAGDDQDPEVVNSVFRAAHSIKGGAGMLGLDNIKALSHMLENVLHMVRSNEMVPTHEVVEVLLKGFDKLTEMIKDVEDSENIPIDVHVAKLVALTANNSSSALAQREPARIEVGPTRIFTVDPVSLDQARAGGNEIYLLEYDLIHDIHGKGKMPMEVLRSLTDTGRIVDCKVDFASVGDLDAFGNSIPFYVLFATILETKYVCGLVKLPQERVRHIEDAGDAVHIAPLSTFREEFGAVVLDVKDGAGRIIVSRDVDAHALSNLRVALLGAMNRCGSLVVDWSGVTQCDLFFYQLLCAAQHTCSAKGIRLAHEGALDADLRKAAASMGFGCQGVSGCLFNAA
;
A
#
# COMPACT_ATOMS: atom_id res chain seq x y z
N MET A 1 14.01 5.02 -11.80
CA MET A 1 12.55 5.27 -11.80
C MET A 1 11.85 4.88 -13.10
N SER A 2 12.03 5.51 -14.28
CA SER A 2 11.31 5.07 -15.51
C SER A 2 11.72 3.68 -16.01
N PHE A 3 13.00 3.31 -15.85
CA PHE A 3 13.52 2.00 -16.25
C PHE A 3 13.02 0.86 -15.35
N GLU A 4 12.89 1.09 -14.04
CA GLU A 4 12.48 0.06 -13.07
C GLU A 4 10.99 -0.28 -13.13
N VAL A 5 10.12 0.70 -13.43
CA VAL A 5 8.68 0.47 -13.63
C VAL A 5 8.45 -0.32 -14.92
N ASN A 6 9.22 -0.03 -15.97
CA ASN A 6 9.10 -0.73 -17.25
C ASN A 6 9.56 -2.20 -17.14
N ASP A 7 10.63 -2.46 -16.38
CA ASP A 7 11.09 -3.83 -16.12
C ASP A 7 10.09 -4.62 -15.26
N LEU A 8 9.48 -3.98 -14.25
CA LEU A 8 8.44 -4.60 -13.42
C LEU A 8 7.18 -4.93 -14.25
N MET A 9 6.77 -4.00 -15.12
CA MET A 9 5.64 -4.19 -16.03
C MET A 9 5.91 -5.33 -17.03
N GLY A 10 7.11 -5.37 -17.62
CA GLY A 10 7.52 -6.43 -18.54
C GLY A 10 7.49 -7.82 -17.90
N GLY A 11 8.04 -7.96 -16.69
CA GLY A 11 7.98 -9.21 -15.94
C GLY A 11 6.56 -9.62 -15.56
N PHE A 12 5.69 -8.66 -15.20
CA PHE A 12 4.27 -8.94 -14.95
C PHE A 12 3.54 -9.44 -16.19
N VAL A 13 3.79 -8.86 -17.36
CA VAL A 13 3.19 -9.30 -18.62
C VAL A 13 3.61 -10.74 -18.94
N GLU A 14 4.89 -11.07 -18.81
CA GLU A 14 5.41 -12.43 -19.04
C GLU A 14 4.76 -13.45 -18.08
N ASP A 15 4.77 -13.17 -16.78
CA ASP A 15 4.13 -14.02 -15.75
C ASP A 15 2.62 -14.22 -16.04
N CYS A 16 1.91 -13.16 -16.46
CA CYS A 16 0.48 -13.24 -16.75
C CYS A 16 0.18 -14.08 -17.99
N LEU A 17 0.98 -13.98 -19.05
CA LEU A 17 0.76 -14.76 -20.26
C LEU A 17 0.95 -16.26 -19.99
N GLU A 18 1.92 -16.66 -19.16
CA GLU A 18 2.07 -18.06 -18.73
C GLU A 18 0.85 -18.54 -17.94
N HIS A 19 0.34 -17.72 -17.02
CA HIS A 19 -0.89 -18.03 -16.29
C HIS A 19 -2.11 -18.15 -17.19
N LEU A 20 -2.26 -17.27 -18.17
CA LEU A 20 -3.40 -17.26 -19.10
C LEU A 20 -3.40 -18.50 -20.01
N ASP A 21 -2.23 -18.90 -20.54
CA ASP A 21 -2.09 -20.11 -21.34
C ASP A 21 -2.49 -21.37 -20.54
N HIS A 22 -2.06 -21.47 -19.28
CA HIS A 22 -2.44 -22.57 -18.38
C HIS A 22 -3.94 -22.58 -18.06
N ILE A 23 -4.53 -21.41 -17.85
CA ILE A 23 -5.96 -21.25 -17.56
C ILE A 23 -6.82 -21.73 -18.73
N GLU A 24 -6.49 -21.34 -19.96
CA GLU A 24 -7.26 -21.69 -21.15
C GLU A 24 -7.35 -23.22 -21.31
N SER A 25 -6.22 -23.93 -21.27
CA SER A 25 -6.21 -25.39 -21.41
C SER A 25 -6.97 -26.07 -20.26
N SER A 26 -6.78 -25.60 -19.04
CA SER A 26 -7.39 -26.21 -17.85
C SER A 26 -8.91 -26.00 -17.81
N LEU A 27 -9.43 -24.88 -18.32
CA LEU A 27 -10.87 -24.64 -18.39
C LEU A 27 -11.59 -25.59 -19.34
N LEU A 28 -10.95 -25.97 -20.45
CA LEU A 28 -11.49 -26.97 -21.38
C LEU A 28 -11.56 -28.36 -20.73
N ASP A 29 -10.54 -28.73 -19.94
CA ASP A 29 -10.54 -29.98 -19.18
C ASP A 29 -11.63 -29.99 -18.10
N ILE A 30 -11.81 -28.87 -17.39
CA ILE A 30 -12.88 -28.69 -16.40
C ILE A 30 -14.25 -28.83 -17.06
N GLU A 31 -14.46 -28.23 -18.23
CA GLU A 31 -15.72 -28.34 -18.97
C GLU A 31 -16.03 -29.78 -19.39
N ALA A 32 -15.04 -30.46 -19.96
CA ALA A 32 -15.18 -31.83 -20.43
C ALA A 32 -15.52 -32.80 -19.30
N ALA A 33 -15.02 -32.52 -18.09
CA ALA A 33 -15.21 -33.34 -16.91
C ALA A 33 -16.43 -32.95 -16.06
N GLY A 34 -17.08 -31.80 -16.31
CA GLY A 34 -17.93 -31.05 -15.35
C GLY A 34 -18.74 -31.88 -14.34
N ASP A 35 -18.89 -31.43 -13.10
CA ASP A 35 -19.28 -32.21 -11.89
C ASP A 35 -18.30 -33.31 -11.46
N ASP A 36 -17.74 -34.10 -12.39
CA ASP A 36 -16.64 -35.06 -12.11
C ASP A 36 -15.24 -34.42 -12.27
N GLN A 37 -15.15 -33.09 -12.32
CA GLN A 37 -13.87 -32.39 -12.49
C GLN A 37 -12.90 -32.63 -11.32
N ASP A 38 -11.61 -32.73 -11.64
CA ASP A 38 -10.57 -32.81 -10.63
C ASP A 38 -10.45 -31.48 -9.85
N PRO A 39 -10.69 -31.48 -8.52
CA PRO A 39 -10.58 -30.28 -7.70
C PRO A 39 -9.21 -29.59 -7.79
N GLU A 40 -8.13 -30.34 -8.04
CA GLU A 40 -6.80 -29.78 -8.17
C GLU A 40 -6.63 -28.95 -9.45
N VAL A 41 -7.30 -29.32 -10.55
CA VAL A 41 -7.29 -28.54 -11.78
C VAL A 41 -7.98 -27.19 -11.54
N VAL A 42 -9.16 -27.20 -10.92
CA VAL A 42 -9.88 -25.96 -10.54
C VAL A 42 -9.05 -25.11 -9.57
N ASN A 43 -8.41 -25.73 -8.57
CA ASN A 43 -7.50 -25.04 -7.65
C ASN A 43 -6.34 -24.35 -8.36
N SER A 44 -5.76 -25.00 -9.38
CA SER A 44 -4.65 -24.43 -10.15
C SER A 44 -5.09 -23.19 -10.95
N VAL A 45 -6.25 -23.25 -11.62
CA VAL A 45 -6.83 -22.14 -12.39
C VAL A 45 -7.18 -20.97 -11.47
N PHE A 46 -7.78 -21.27 -10.31
CA PHE A 46 -8.07 -20.27 -9.30
C PHE A 46 -6.80 -19.55 -8.81
N ARG A 47 -5.72 -20.29 -8.54
CA ARG A 47 -4.43 -19.69 -8.12
C ARG A 47 -3.82 -18.81 -9.20
N ALA A 48 -3.87 -19.23 -10.45
CA ALA A 48 -3.37 -18.44 -11.58
C ALA A 48 -4.15 -17.12 -11.72
N ALA A 49 -5.49 -17.17 -11.68
CA ALA A 49 -6.33 -15.96 -11.70
C ALA A 49 -6.06 -15.03 -10.50
N HIS A 50 -5.86 -15.61 -9.32
CA HIS A 50 -5.53 -14.87 -8.10
C HIS A 50 -4.17 -14.14 -8.20
N SER A 51 -3.16 -14.79 -8.79
CA SER A 51 -1.86 -14.18 -9.06
C SER A 51 -1.96 -12.99 -10.01
N ILE A 52 -2.73 -13.11 -11.09
CA ILE A 52 -2.99 -12.01 -12.04
C ILE A 52 -3.62 -10.82 -11.33
N LYS A 53 -4.66 -11.05 -10.52
CA LYS A 53 -5.32 -10.00 -9.72
C LYS A 53 -4.34 -9.31 -8.77
N GLY A 54 -3.51 -10.09 -8.07
CA GLY A 54 -2.51 -9.56 -7.14
C GLY A 54 -1.48 -8.66 -7.83
N GLY A 55 -0.91 -9.12 -8.95
CA GLY A 55 0.03 -8.32 -9.75
C GLY A 55 -0.60 -7.04 -10.31
N ALA A 56 -1.82 -7.12 -10.83
CA ALA A 56 -2.57 -5.97 -11.34
C ALA A 56 -2.83 -4.92 -10.25
N GLY A 57 -3.22 -5.35 -9.04
CA GLY A 57 -3.43 -4.44 -7.91
C GLY A 57 -2.15 -3.75 -7.43
N MET A 58 -1.01 -4.44 -7.48
CA MET A 58 0.28 -3.85 -7.16
C MET A 58 0.69 -2.78 -8.17
N LEU A 59 0.41 -3.01 -9.47
CA LEU A 59 0.76 -2.08 -10.55
C LEU A 59 -0.27 -0.96 -10.76
N GLY A 60 -1.41 -1.01 -10.08
CA GLY A 60 -2.49 -0.03 -10.26
C GLY A 60 -3.23 -0.18 -11.59
N LEU A 61 -3.30 -1.39 -12.12
CA LEU A 61 -4.03 -1.73 -13.35
C LEU A 61 -5.48 -2.09 -12.98
N ASP A 62 -6.30 -1.08 -12.78
CA ASP A 62 -7.64 -1.19 -12.20
C ASP A 62 -8.59 -2.04 -13.05
N ASN A 63 -8.57 -1.92 -14.38
CA ASN A 63 -9.44 -2.74 -15.25
C ASN A 63 -9.04 -4.22 -15.23
N ILE A 64 -7.75 -4.52 -15.30
CA ILE A 64 -7.22 -5.89 -15.23
C ILE A 64 -7.56 -6.50 -13.86
N LYS A 65 -7.35 -5.74 -12.79
CA LYS A 65 -7.70 -6.15 -11.42
C LYS A 65 -9.20 -6.43 -11.29
N ALA A 66 -10.06 -5.53 -11.77
CA ALA A 66 -11.51 -5.67 -11.67
C ALA A 66 -12.02 -6.92 -12.40
N LEU A 67 -11.57 -7.14 -13.65
CA LEU A 67 -12.00 -8.31 -14.42
C LEU A 67 -11.48 -9.63 -13.83
N SER A 68 -10.18 -9.68 -13.46
CA SER A 68 -9.59 -10.87 -12.83
C SER A 68 -10.26 -11.22 -11.50
N HIS A 69 -10.68 -10.22 -10.72
CA HIS A 69 -11.45 -10.44 -9.49
C HIS A 69 -12.83 -11.07 -9.77
N MET A 70 -13.56 -10.60 -10.79
CA MET A 70 -14.86 -11.21 -11.15
C MET A 70 -14.71 -12.65 -11.64
N LEU A 71 -13.63 -12.95 -12.36
CA LEU A 71 -13.28 -14.31 -12.77
C LEU A 71 -12.94 -15.20 -11.57
N GLU A 72 -12.12 -14.69 -10.63
CA GLU A 72 -11.79 -15.38 -9.37
C GLU A 72 -13.06 -15.74 -8.59
N ASN A 73 -14.06 -14.84 -8.54
CA ASN A 73 -15.32 -15.08 -7.85
C ASN A 73 -16.11 -16.25 -8.45
N VAL A 74 -16.22 -16.33 -9.78
CA VAL A 74 -16.90 -17.46 -10.44
C VAL A 74 -16.13 -18.75 -10.22
N LEU A 75 -14.81 -18.73 -10.40
CA LEU A 75 -13.94 -19.89 -10.15
C LEU A 75 -14.02 -20.38 -8.71
N HIS A 76 -14.19 -19.47 -7.75
CA HIS A 76 -14.42 -19.83 -6.36
C HIS A 76 -15.68 -20.67 -6.20
N MET A 77 -16.80 -20.28 -6.82
CA MET A 77 -18.05 -21.03 -6.73
C MET A 77 -17.93 -22.43 -7.34
N VAL A 78 -17.21 -22.54 -8.46
CA VAL A 78 -16.88 -23.84 -9.07
C VAL A 78 -16.05 -24.69 -8.09
N ARG A 79 -14.99 -24.11 -7.53
CA ARG A 79 -14.09 -24.76 -6.57
C ARG A 79 -14.81 -25.24 -5.30
N SER A 80 -15.78 -24.47 -4.81
CA SER A 80 -16.58 -24.81 -3.63
C SER A 80 -17.73 -25.78 -3.92
N ASN A 81 -17.88 -26.26 -5.15
CA ASN A 81 -19.03 -27.04 -5.63
C ASN A 81 -20.39 -26.31 -5.45
N GLU A 82 -20.36 -24.97 -5.44
CA GLU A 82 -21.56 -24.12 -5.42
C GLU A 82 -22.07 -23.82 -6.84
N MET A 83 -21.26 -24.09 -7.87
CA MET A 83 -21.58 -23.91 -9.28
C MET A 83 -21.00 -25.05 -10.10
N VAL A 84 -21.83 -25.75 -10.88
CA VAL A 84 -21.37 -26.75 -11.85
C VAL A 84 -20.78 -26.01 -13.07
N PRO A 85 -19.58 -26.35 -13.55
CA PRO A 85 -18.95 -25.70 -14.69
C PRO A 85 -19.56 -26.19 -16.02
N THR A 86 -20.78 -25.76 -16.30
CA THR A 86 -21.46 -26.05 -17.57
C THR A 86 -20.78 -25.33 -18.73
N HIS A 87 -21.11 -25.73 -19.97
CA HIS A 87 -20.65 -25.05 -21.19
C HIS A 87 -20.86 -23.52 -21.12
N GLU A 88 -22.01 -23.07 -20.63
CA GLU A 88 -22.31 -21.63 -20.49
C GLU A 88 -21.38 -20.93 -19.49
N VAL A 89 -21.09 -21.57 -18.35
CA VAL A 89 -20.18 -21.02 -17.33
C VAL A 89 -18.76 -20.93 -17.89
N VAL A 90 -18.27 -22.00 -18.51
CA VAL A 90 -16.91 -22.05 -19.06
C VAL A 90 -16.76 -21.08 -20.23
N GLU A 91 -17.76 -20.96 -21.12
CA GLU A 91 -17.74 -19.99 -22.22
C GLU A 91 -17.62 -18.54 -21.71
N VAL A 92 -18.31 -18.19 -20.62
CA VAL A 92 -18.20 -16.86 -20.00
C VAL A 92 -16.82 -16.65 -19.37
N LEU A 93 -16.27 -17.66 -18.69
CA LEU A 93 -14.91 -17.61 -18.12
C LEU A 93 -13.86 -17.41 -19.22
N LEU A 94 -13.89 -18.23 -20.28
CA LEU A 94 -12.98 -18.14 -21.42
C LEU A 94 -13.02 -16.75 -22.06
N LYS A 95 -14.22 -16.21 -22.35
CA LYS A 95 -14.34 -14.85 -22.89
C LYS A 95 -13.78 -13.78 -21.96
N GLY A 96 -13.88 -13.96 -20.65
CA GLY A 96 -13.26 -13.06 -19.68
C GLY A 96 -11.73 -13.16 -19.69
N PHE A 97 -11.17 -14.37 -19.79
CA PHE A 97 -9.72 -14.57 -19.90
C PHE A 97 -9.16 -14.11 -21.26
N ASP A 98 -9.92 -14.24 -22.34
CA ASP A 98 -9.57 -13.64 -23.64
C ASP A 98 -9.45 -12.12 -23.53
N LYS A 99 -10.40 -11.49 -22.82
CA LYS A 99 -10.37 -10.05 -22.57
C LYS A 99 -9.21 -9.65 -21.65
N LEU A 100 -8.86 -10.46 -20.64
CA LEU A 100 -7.62 -10.26 -19.87
C LEU A 100 -6.38 -10.36 -20.77
N THR A 101 -6.32 -11.36 -21.65
CA THR A 101 -5.21 -11.54 -22.60
C THR A 101 -5.04 -10.32 -23.51
N GLU A 102 -6.14 -9.75 -24.01
CA GLU A 102 -6.13 -8.51 -24.79
C GLU A 102 -5.52 -7.36 -23.97
N MET A 103 -5.98 -7.15 -22.74
CA MET A 103 -5.46 -6.09 -21.86
C MET A 103 -4.00 -6.31 -21.46
N ILE A 104 -3.55 -7.55 -21.23
CA ILE A 104 -2.16 -7.84 -20.85
C ILE A 104 -1.21 -7.63 -22.03
N LYS A 105 -1.64 -7.96 -23.27
CA LYS A 105 -0.84 -7.72 -24.48
C LYS A 105 -0.67 -6.24 -24.80
N ASP A 106 -1.62 -5.40 -24.37
CA ASP A 106 -1.55 -3.94 -24.49
C ASP A 106 -1.74 -3.28 -23.11
N VAL A 107 -0.85 -3.64 -22.18
CA VAL A 107 -0.98 -3.27 -20.76
C VAL A 107 -0.97 -1.75 -20.54
N GLU A 108 -0.30 -0.99 -21.41
CA GLU A 108 -0.25 0.47 -21.35
C GLU A 108 -1.61 1.12 -21.70
N ASP A 109 -2.41 0.49 -22.57
CA ASP A 109 -3.75 0.95 -22.96
C ASP A 109 -4.89 0.20 -22.24
N SER A 110 -4.56 -0.72 -21.33
CA SER A 110 -5.53 -1.61 -20.66
C SER A 110 -6.70 -0.88 -19.97
N GLU A 111 -6.46 0.31 -19.43
CA GLU A 111 -7.48 1.13 -18.77
C GLU A 111 -8.52 1.71 -19.74
N ASN A 112 -8.22 1.76 -21.04
CA ASN A 112 -9.16 2.22 -22.07
C ASN A 112 -9.97 1.08 -22.70
N ILE A 113 -9.64 -0.18 -22.38
CA ILE A 113 -10.33 -1.35 -22.90
C ILE A 113 -11.61 -1.62 -22.09
N PRO A 114 -12.81 -1.60 -22.69
CA PRO A 114 -14.06 -1.74 -21.97
C PRO A 114 -14.29 -3.18 -21.46
N ILE A 115 -14.59 -3.31 -20.17
CA ILE A 115 -14.83 -4.59 -19.50
C ILE A 115 -16.29 -4.80 -19.09
N ASP A 116 -17.16 -3.79 -19.21
CA ASP A 116 -18.51 -3.77 -18.64
C ASP A 116 -19.36 -4.98 -19.04
N VAL A 117 -19.29 -5.38 -20.32
CA VAL A 117 -20.05 -6.52 -20.85
C VAL A 117 -19.60 -7.85 -20.21
N HIS A 118 -18.31 -8.00 -19.94
CA HIS A 118 -17.75 -9.20 -19.33
C HIS A 118 -18.08 -9.25 -17.85
N VAL A 119 -17.89 -8.12 -17.14
CA VAL A 119 -18.26 -7.97 -15.73
C VAL A 119 -19.75 -8.25 -15.53
N ALA A 120 -20.63 -7.69 -16.36
CA ALA A 120 -22.08 -7.92 -16.24
C ALA A 120 -22.45 -9.41 -16.39
N LYS A 121 -21.81 -10.14 -17.31
CA LYS A 121 -22.04 -11.58 -17.48
C LYS A 121 -21.55 -12.39 -16.29
N LEU A 122 -20.36 -12.08 -15.77
CA LEU A 122 -19.80 -12.75 -14.59
C LEU A 122 -20.66 -12.50 -13.34
N VAL A 123 -21.13 -11.27 -13.14
CA VAL A 123 -22.07 -10.91 -12.07
C VAL A 123 -23.40 -11.66 -12.22
N ALA A 124 -23.91 -11.83 -13.44
CA ALA A 124 -25.13 -12.60 -13.66
C ALA A 124 -24.97 -14.09 -13.26
N LEU A 125 -23.81 -14.69 -13.51
CA LEU A 125 -23.52 -16.06 -13.08
C LEU A 125 -23.49 -16.20 -11.56
N THR A 126 -22.85 -15.26 -10.86
CA THR A 126 -22.76 -15.32 -9.39
C THR A 126 -24.08 -14.98 -8.70
N ALA A 127 -24.89 -14.07 -9.27
CA ALA A 127 -26.20 -13.71 -8.73
C ALA A 127 -27.20 -14.88 -8.74
N ASN A 128 -27.12 -15.77 -9.74
CA ASN A 128 -28.01 -16.93 -9.83
C ASN A 128 -27.73 -18.00 -8.77
N ASN A 129 -26.53 -18.01 -8.19
CA ASN A 129 -26.10 -19.00 -7.19
C ASN A 129 -25.91 -18.40 -5.78
N SER A 130 -25.91 -17.08 -5.63
CA SER A 130 -25.78 -16.43 -4.32
C SER A 130 -27.10 -16.48 -3.54
N SER A 131 -27.07 -16.98 -2.30
CA SER A 131 -28.19 -16.78 -1.37
C SER A 131 -28.43 -15.28 -1.19
N SER A 132 -29.68 -14.85 -1.41
CA SER A 132 -30.23 -13.48 -1.35
C SER A 132 -29.71 -12.58 -0.20
N ALA A 133 -29.21 -13.16 0.90
CA ALA A 133 -28.65 -12.43 2.04
C ALA A 133 -27.24 -11.83 1.81
N LEU A 134 -26.37 -12.45 0.99
CA LEU A 134 -24.99 -11.97 0.76
C LEU A 134 -24.94 -10.79 -0.22
N ALA A 135 -25.87 -10.75 -1.18
CA ALA A 135 -25.96 -9.69 -2.18
C ALA A 135 -26.45 -8.33 -1.61
N GLN A 136 -26.91 -8.28 -0.36
CA GLN A 136 -27.43 -7.07 0.29
C GLN A 136 -26.42 -6.39 1.23
N ARG A 137 -25.25 -6.99 1.47
CA ARG A 137 -24.21 -6.39 2.33
C ARG A 137 -23.43 -5.35 1.52
N GLU A 138 -23.24 -4.15 2.09
CA GLU A 138 -22.40 -3.13 1.47
C GLU A 138 -20.92 -3.55 1.45
N PRO A 139 -20.14 -3.16 0.42
CA PRO A 139 -18.70 -3.40 0.40
C PRO A 139 -18.01 -2.78 1.61
N ALA A 140 -17.12 -3.55 2.23
CA ALA A 140 -16.30 -3.10 3.32
C ALA A 140 -15.29 -2.06 2.84
N ARG A 141 -15.16 -0.97 3.58
CA ARG A 141 -14.22 0.11 3.31
C ARG A 141 -13.09 0.02 4.33
N ILE A 142 -11.86 -0.14 3.83
CA ILE A 142 -10.66 -0.19 4.66
C ILE A 142 -9.94 1.14 4.47
N GLU A 143 -9.88 1.93 5.53
CA GLU A 143 -9.38 3.30 5.52
C GLU A 143 -8.21 3.44 6.48
N VAL A 144 -7.17 4.16 6.05
CA VAL A 144 -6.01 4.53 6.87
C VAL A 144 -6.00 6.04 7.01
N GLY A 145 -6.36 6.54 8.19
CA GLY A 145 -6.63 7.97 8.37
C GLY A 145 -7.77 8.44 7.44
N PRO A 146 -7.62 9.56 6.71
CA PRO A 146 -8.64 10.05 5.79
C PRO A 146 -8.63 9.31 4.44
N THR A 147 -7.65 8.45 4.18
CA THR A 147 -7.44 7.84 2.87
C THR A 147 -8.10 6.47 2.82
N ARG A 148 -9.00 6.27 1.86
CA ARG A 148 -9.50 4.93 1.55
C ARG A 148 -8.44 4.15 0.80
N ILE A 149 -8.05 3.01 1.37
CA ILE A 149 -7.06 2.13 0.76
C ILE A 149 -7.76 1.08 -0.10
N PHE A 150 -8.72 0.35 0.48
CA PHE A 150 -9.45 -0.72 -0.21
C PHE A 150 -10.97 -0.55 -0.11
N THR A 151 -11.65 -1.01 -1.16
CA THR A 151 -13.08 -1.35 -1.13
C THR A 151 -13.17 -2.83 -1.46
N VAL A 152 -13.58 -3.65 -0.49
CA VAL A 152 -13.60 -5.10 -0.64
C VAL A 152 -15.03 -5.59 -0.51
N ASP A 153 -15.47 -6.42 -1.44
CA ASP A 153 -16.81 -6.97 -1.36
C ASP A 153 -16.93 -7.99 -0.20
N PRO A 154 -18.13 -8.17 0.38
CA PRO A 154 -18.33 -9.05 1.53
C PRO A 154 -18.00 -10.51 1.25
N VAL A 155 -18.21 -10.97 0.01
CA VAL A 155 -17.94 -12.36 -0.39
C VAL A 155 -16.45 -12.63 -0.31
N SER A 156 -15.61 -11.75 -0.86
CA SER A 156 -14.15 -11.85 -0.76
C SER A 156 -13.66 -11.88 0.69
N LEU A 157 -14.27 -11.08 1.58
CA LEU A 157 -13.92 -11.09 3.01
C LEU A 157 -14.33 -12.37 3.71
N ASP A 158 -15.56 -12.86 3.48
CA ASP A 158 -16.04 -14.11 4.07
C ASP A 158 -15.17 -15.28 3.58
N GLN A 159 -14.82 -15.32 2.29
CA GLN A 159 -13.88 -16.29 1.72
C GLN A 159 -12.47 -16.18 2.32
N ALA A 160 -12.00 -14.97 2.60
CA ALA A 160 -10.69 -14.75 3.20
C ALA A 160 -10.64 -15.22 4.66
N ARG A 161 -11.76 -15.14 5.40
CA ARG A 161 -11.91 -15.66 6.77
C ARG A 161 -12.14 -17.16 6.84
N ALA A 162 -12.53 -17.78 5.73
CA ALA A 162 -12.77 -19.22 5.67
C ALA A 162 -11.54 -20.02 6.17
N GLY A 163 -11.79 -21.10 6.89
CA GLY A 163 -10.72 -21.93 7.47
C GLY A 163 -10.10 -21.36 8.75
N GLY A 164 -10.73 -20.36 9.39
CA GLY A 164 -10.24 -19.76 10.64
C GLY A 164 -9.13 -18.74 10.43
N ASN A 165 -9.06 -18.16 9.23
CA ASN A 165 -8.10 -17.11 8.92
C ASN A 165 -8.53 -15.78 9.54
N GLU A 166 -7.55 -15.06 10.07
CA GLU A 166 -7.66 -13.68 10.48
C GLU A 166 -7.17 -12.76 9.35
N ILE A 167 -7.78 -11.59 9.21
CA ILE A 167 -7.42 -10.62 8.15
C ILE A 167 -6.61 -9.48 8.77
N TYR A 168 -5.53 -9.09 8.08
CA TYR A 168 -4.62 -8.04 8.47
C TYR A 168 -4.40 -7.04 7.32
N LEU A 169 -4.38 -5.75 7.64
CA LEU A 169 -3.79 -4.74 6.77
C LEU A 169 -2.30 -4.60 7.11
N LEU A 170 -1.46 -4.92 6.13
CA LEU A 170 -0.02 -4.73 6.17
C LEU A 170 0.33 -3.43 5.45
N GLU A 171 1.18 -2.61 6.07
CA GLU A 171 1.67 -1.34 5.52
C GLU A 171 3.19 -1.42 5.35
N TYR A 172 3.66 -1.70 4.13
CA TYR A 172 5.07 -1.70 3.75
C TYR A 172 5.51 -0.34 3.21
N ASP A 173 6.80 -0.04 3.29
CA ASP A 173 7.44 0.99 2.48
C ASP A 173 8.25 0.33 1.35
N LEU A 174 7.87 0.54 0.08
CA LEU A 174 8.58 -0.08 -1.05
C LEU A 174 10.07 0.30 -1.07
N ILE A 175 10.43 1.52 -0.67
CA ILE A 175 11.82 1.98 -0.70
C ILE A 175 12.60 1.31 0.43
N HIS A 176 12.12 1.39 1.67
CA HIS A 176 12.90 0.96 2.84
C HIS A 176 12.74 -0.53 3.18
N ASP A 177 11.53 -1.06 3.08
CA ASP A 177 11.23 -2.43 3.51
C ASP A 177 11.50 -3.47 2.43
N ILE A 178 11.49 -3.06 1.16
CA ILE A 178 11.63 -3.95 0.00
C ILE A 178 12.94 -3.66 -0.74
N HIS A 179 13.05 -2.52 -1.43
CA HIS A 179 14.25 -2.19 -2.22
C HIS A 179 15.50 -2.06 -1.34
N GLY A 180 15.40 -1.40 -0.18
CA GLY A 180 16.49 -1.24 0.77
C GLY A 180 17.02 -2.56 1.34
N LYS A 181 16.25 -3.65 1.23
CA LYS A 181 16.64 -5.01 1.60
C LYS A 181 17.04 -5.86 0.40
N GLY A 182 17.17 -5.27 -0.79
CA GLY A 182 17.52 -5.94 -2.04
C GLY A 182 16.44 -6.91 -2.53
N LYS A 183 15.18 -6.69 -2.14
CA LYS A 183 14.04 -7.50 -2.56
C LYS A 183 13.24 -6.77 -3.63
N MET A 184 12.47 -7.54 -4.39
CA MET A 184 11.45 -7.01 -5.30
C MET A 184 10.05 -7.13 -4.68
N PRO A 185 9.11 -6.21 -4.96
CA PRO A 185 7.75 -6.26 -4.43
C PRO A 185 7.03 -7.58 -4.71
N MET A 186 7.23 -8.14 -5.92
CA MET A 186 6.68 -9.44 -6.31
C MET A 186 7.20 -10.59 -5.44
N GLU A 187 8.44 -10.54 -4.96
CA GLU A 187 8.98 -11.57 -4.06
C GLU A 187 8.30 -11.53 -2.69
N VAL A 188 7.94 -10.32 -2.22
CA VAL A 188 7.16 -10.15 -0.99
C VAL A 188 5.78 -10.74 -1.17
N LEU A 189 5.09 -10.43 -2.29
CA LEU A 189 3.79 -11.01 -2.59
C LEU A 189 3.85 -12.55 -2.67
N ARG A 190 4.82 -13.12 -3.38
CA ARG A 190 5.02 -14.58 -3.46
C ARG A 190 5.23 -15.19 -2.07
N SER A 191 6.09 -14.59 -1.25
CA SER A 191 6.34 -15.07 0.12
C SER A 191 5.09 -15.00 1.03
N LEU A 192 4.20 -14.03 0.81
CA LEU A 192 2.94 -13.95 1.54
C LEU A 192 1.98 -15.05 1.09
N THR A 193 1.87 -15.30 -0.22
CA THR A 193 1.04 -16.38 -0.78
C THR A 193 1.45 -17.77 -0.28
N ASP A 194 2.73 -17.98 0.02
CA ASP A 194 3.22 -19.25 0.59
C ASP A 194 2.71 -19.52 2.03
N THR A 195 2.28 -18.46 2.73
CA THR A 195 2.02 -18.50 4.19
C THR A 195 0.64 -17.99 4.58
N GLY A 196 -0.15 -17.57 3.59
CA GLY A 196 -1.51 -17.09 3.72
C GLY A 196 -2.10 -16.71 2.36
N ARG A 197 -3.13 -15.88 2.36
CA ARG A 197 -3.83 -15.41 1.16
C ARG A 197 -3.78 -13.90 1.08
N ILE A 198 -3.47 -13.36 -0.09
CA ILE A 198 -3.56 -11.92 -0.35
C ILE A 198 -4.97 -11.62 -0.85
N VAL A 199 -5.78 -10.97 -0.02
CA VAL A 199 -7.15 -10.60 -0.40
C VAL A 199 -7.12 -9.51 -1.48
N ASP A 200 -6.32 -8.47 -1.23
CA ASP A 200 -6.08 -7.37 -2.15
C ASP A 200 -4.74 -6.68 -1.83
N CYS A 201 -4.15 -5.97 -2.79
CA CYS A 201 -2.98 -5.12 -2.55
C CYS A 201 -3.03 -3.85 -3.40
N LYS A 202 -2.35 -2.80 -2.95
CA LYS A 202 -2.32 -1.50 -3.59
C LYS A 202 -1.03 -0.76 -3.25
N VAL A 203 -0.38 -0.20 -4.26
CA VAL A 203 0.68 0.78 -4.07
C VAL A 203 0.08 2.18 -4.16
N ASP A 204 0.37 3.04 -3.19
CA ASP A 204 -0.02 4.44 -3.26
C ASP A 204 1.08 5.27 -3.93
N PHE A 205 1.02 5.37 -5.27
CA PHE A 205 1.94 6.24 -6.02
C PHE A 205 1.60 7.72 -5.89
N ALA A 206 0.39 8.08 -5.43
CA ALA A 206 0.00 9.49 -5.27
C ALA A 206 0.74 10.15 -4.09
N SER A 207 1.24 9.36 -3.13
CA SER A 207 2.15 9.85 -2.09
C SER A 207 3.51 10.32 -2.63
N VAL A 208 3.83 10.02 -3.89
CA VAL A 208 5.07 10.38 -4.61
C VAL A 208 4.93 11.74 -5.33
N GLY A 209 3.83 12.46 -5.12
CA GLY A 209 3.44 13.66 -5.87
C GLY A 209 4.51 14.74 -6.07
N ASP A 210 4.76 15.00 -7.36
CA ASP A 210 5.51 16.05 -8.05
C ASP A 210 7.03 16.09 -7.91
N LEU A 211 7.68 16.37 -9.05
CA LEU A 211 9.13 16.50 -9.31
C LEU A 211 9.91 17.44 -8.37
N ASP A 212 9.28 18.03 -7.37
CA ASP A 212 9.88 18.86 -6.32
C ASP A 212 9.72 18.30 -4.89
N ALA A 213 9.11 17.12 -4.72
CA ALA A 213 8.97 16.45 -3.43
C ALA A 213 9.38 14.98 -3.52
N PHE A 214 10.66 14.70 -3.32
CA PHE A 214 11.14 13.34 -3.03
C PHE A 214 10.56 12.88 -1.69
N GLY A 215 9.33 12.37 -1.69
CA GLY A 215 8.82 11.54 -0.62
C GLY A 215 9.69 10.29 -0.54
N ASN A 216 10.52 10.17 0.51
CA ASN A 216 11.42 9.02 0.70
C ASN A 216 10.67 7.74 1.11
N SER A 217 9.36 7.63 0.85
CA SER A 217 8.52 6.53 1.29
C SER A 217 7.40 6.32 0.28
N ILE A 218 7.22 5.07 -0.16
CA ILE A 218 6.13 4.69 -1.06
C ILE A 218 5.31 3.62 -0.35
N PRO A 219 4.14 3.97 0.22
CA PRO A 219 3.30 3.02 0.92
C PRO A 219 2.81 1.92 -0.01
N PHE A 220 2.98 0.69 0.44
CA PHE A 220 2.46 -0.51 -0.20
C PHE A 220 1.59 -1.26 0.79
N TYR A 221 0.28 -1.24 0.53
CA TYR A 221 -0.72 -1.85 1.35
C TYR A 221 -1.04 -3.25 0.85
N VAL A 222 -1.07 -4.22 1.76
CA VAL A 222 -1.49 -5.59 1.48
C VAL A 222 -2.55 -6.02 2.48
N LEU A 223 -3.72 -6.40 1.99
CA LEU A 223 -4.75 -7.03 2.79
C LEU A 223 -4.50 -8.55 2.79
N PHE A 224 -4.05 -9.06 3.92
CA PHE A 224 -3.50 -10.40 4.05
C PHE A 224 -4.31 -11.25 5.04
N ALA A 225 -4.70 -12.45 4.64
CA ALA A 225 -5.44 -13.40 5.46
C ALA A 225 -4.56 -14.60 5.83
N THR A 226 -4.52 -14.95 7.12
CA THR A 226 -3.73 -16.08 7.62
C THR A 226 -4.30 -16.62 8.94
N ILE A 227 -4.09 -17.91 9.21
CA ILE A 227 -4.47 -18.56 10.48
C ILE A 227 -3.63 -18.09 11.68
N LEU A 228 -2.55 -17.34 11.44
CA LEU A 228 -1.65 -16.88 12.49
C LEU A 228 -2.24 -15.70 13.27
N GLU A 229 -2.05 -15.72 14.60
CA GLU A 229 -2.37 -14.59 15.49
C GLU A 229 -1.41 -13.41 15.28
N THR A 230 -1.87 -12.19 15.59
CA THR A 230 -1.14 -10.91 15.41
C THR A 230 0.31 -10.95 15.91
N LYS A 231 0.55 -11.59 17.06
CA LYS A 231 1.87 -11.69 17.69
C LYS A 231 2.88 -12.49 16.86
N TYR A 232 2.41 -13.43 16.02
CA TYR A 232 3.24 -14.24 15.13
C TYR A 232 3.33 -13.63 13.72
N VAL A 233 2.27 -12.99 13.26
CA VAL A 233 2.22 -12.37 11.93
C VAL A 233 3.34 -11.35 11.74
N CYS A 234 3.60 -10.50 12.73
CA CYS A 234 4.67 -9.48 12.65
C CYS A 234 6.04 -10.08 12.28
N GLY A 235 6.40 -11.22 12.90
CA GLY A 235 7.64 -11.93 12.60
C GLY A 235 7.65 -12.57 11.21
N LEU A 236 6.51 -13.12 10.78
CA LEU A 236 6.34 -13.70 9.45
C LEU A 236 6.54 -12.66 8.35
N VAL A 237 5.83 -11.53 8.46
CA VAL A 237 5.82 -10.47 7.45
C VAL A 237 7.03 -9.53 7.57
N LYS A 238 7.83 -9.69 8.63
CA LYS A 238 9.01 -8.86 8.95
C LYS A 238 8.70 -7.36 9.00
N LEU A 239 7.53 -7.04 9.57
CA LEU A 239 7.07 -5.68 9.84
C LEU A 239 6.90 -5.47 11.34
N PRO A 240 7.10 -4.24 11.84
CA PRO A 240 6.82 -3.91 13.23
C PRO A 240 5.30 -3.90 13.49
N GLN A 241 4.89 -4.09 14.74
CA GLN A 241 3.49 -4.31 15.12
C GLN A 241 2.56 -3.16 14.70
N GLU A 242 3.04 -1.93 14.74
CA GLU A 242 2.29 -0.74 14.35
C GLU A 242 1.87 -0.76 12.85
N ARG A 243 2.64 -1.45 12.00
CA ARG A 243 2.38 -1.61 10.55
C ARG A 243 1.58 -2.88 10.20
N VAL A 244 1.16 -3.65 11.21
CA VAL A 244 0.35 -4.86 11.06
C VAL A 244 -0.95 -4.67 11.83
N ARG A 245 -2.02 -4.29 11.13
CA ARG A 245 -3.33 -3.99 11.73
C ARG A 245 -4.29 -5.15 11.51
N HIS A 246 -4.81 -5.71 12.58
CA HIS A 246 -5.87 -6.72 12.51
C HIS A 246 -7.21 -6.07 12.14
N ILE A 247 -7.99 -6.74 11.30
CA ILE A 247 -9.29 -6.28 10.81
C ILE A 247 -10.39 -7.10 11.51
N GLU A 248 -11.00 -6.52 12.55
CA GLU A 248 -12.17 -7.11 13.22
C GLU A 248 -13.42 -7.03 12.31
N ASP A 249 -14.44 -7.87 12.57
CA ASP A 249 -15.58 -8.12 11.67
C ASP A 249 -16.11 -6.87 10.94
N ALA A 250 -16.11 -6.94 9.60
CA ALA A 250 -16.47 -5.87 8.67
C ALA A 250 -18.00 -5.62 8.66
N GLY A 251 -18.51 -5.10 9.77
CA GLY A 251 -19.90 -4.66 9.93
C GLY A 251 -20.14 -3.19 9.59
N ASP A 252 -19.11 -2.34 9.68
CA ASP A 252 -19.13 -0.94 9.28
C ASP A 252 -17.68 -0.52 8.99
N ALA A 253 -17.47 0.56 8.24
CA ALA A 253 -16.16 1.05 7.78
C ALA A 253 -15.03 0.79 8.80
N VAL A 254 -14.03 0.00 8.40
CA VAL A 254 -12.88 -0.29 9.25
C VAL A 254 -11.99 0.95 9.19
N HIS A 255 -12.29 1.90 10.07
CA HIS A 255 -11.49 3.10 10.27
C HIS A 255 -10.25 2.71 11.05
N ILE A 256 -9.15 2.51 10.33
CA ILE A 256 -7.88 2.25 10.96
C ILE A 256 -7.21 3.60 11.20
N ALA A 257 -7.01 3.92 12.49
CA ALA A 257 -6.24 5.09 12.86
C ALA A 257 -4.89 5.06 12.12
N PRO A 258 -4.47 6.17 11.47
CA PRO A 258 -3.17 6.24 10.83
C PRO A 258 -2.10 5.98 11.89
N LEU A 259 -0.99 5.31 11.54
CA LEU A 259 0.12 4.92 12.42
C LEU A 259 0.31 5.96 13.53
N SER A 260 -0.31 5.70 14.69
CA SER A 260 -0.39 6.67 15.76
C SER A 260 0.86 6.65 16.60
N THR A 261 1.82 5.76 16.34
CA THR A 261 3.18 5.89 16.84
C THR A 261 4.16 5.18 15.90
N PHE A 262 5.19 5.87 15.39
CA PHE A 262 6.30 5.22 14.69
C PHE A 262 7.60 5.98 14.91
N ARG A 263 8.74 5.28 14.82
CA ARG A 263 10.08 5.83 15.01
C ARG A 263 10.97 5.50 13.81
N GLU A 264 11.53 6.52 13.16
CA GLU A 264 12.51 6.38 12.08
C GLU A 264 13.88 6.90 12.54
N GLU A 265 14.95 6.13 12.31
CA GLU A 265 16.31 6.50 12.70
C GLU A 265 17.18 6.77 11.47
N PHE A 266 17.69 8.00 11.37
CA PHE A 266 18.56 8.50 10.31
C PHE A 266 19.96 8.83 10.88
N GLY A 267 20.61 7.83 11.46
CA GLY A 267 21.92 7.98 12.10
C GLY A 267 21.87 8.88 13.34
N ALA A 268 22.25 10.16 13.20
CA ALA A 268 22.22 11.14 14.29
C ALA A 268 20.83 11.73 14.57
N VAL A 269 19.87 11.52 13.66
CA VAL A 269 18.54 12.12 13.70
C VAL A 269 17.50 11.02 13.89
N VAL A 270 16.57 11.21 14.81
CA VAL A 270 15.45 10.30 15.05
C VAL A 270 14.14 11.06 14.85
N LEU A 271 13.19 10.49 14.11
CA LEU A 271 11.82 11.00 14.00
C LEU A 271 10.88 10.06 14.77
N ASP A 272 10.35 10.54 15.89
CA ASP A 272 9.27 9.90 16.63
C ASP A 272 7.95 10.59 16.26
N VAL A 273 7.02 9.89 15.63
CA VAL A 273 5.65 10.39 15.41
C VAL A 273 4.74 9.72 16.41
N LYS A 274 3.87 10.47 17.08
CA LYS A 274 2.85 9.97 18.00
C LYS A 274 1.55 10.77 17.88
N ASP A 275 0.43 10.12 17.63
CA ASP A 275 -0.93 10.69 17.56
C ASP A 275 -1.01 11.93 16.63
N GLY A 276 -0.31 11.88 15.49
CA GLY A 276 -0.23 13.01 14.55
C GLY A 276 0.69 14.15 14.98
N ALA A 277 1.41 14.00 16.09
CA ALA A 277 2.47 14.90 16.54
C ALA A 277 3.85 14.27 16.32
N GLY A 278 4.69 14.92 15.51
CA GLY A 278 6.07 14.52 15.27
C GLY A 278 7.04 15.15 16.26
N ARG A 279 8.09 14.43 16.62
CA ARG A 279 9.26 14.90 17.38
C ARG A 279 10.52 14.43 16.67
N ILE A 280 11.32 15.36 16.19
CA ILE A 280 12.63 15.07 15.60
C ILE A 280 13.69 15.32 16.66
N ILE A 281 14.50 14.33 16.98
CA ILE A 281 15.58 14.42 17.96
C ILE A 281 16.92 14.40 17.22
N VAL A 282 17.78 15.38 17.49
CA VAL A 282 19.13 15.47 16.93
C VAL A 282 20.14 15.17 18.04
N SER A 283 20.76 13.99 17.97
CA SER A 283 21.46 13.34 19.09
C SER A 283 22.94 13.72 19.25
N ARG A 284 23.54 14.39 18.26
CA ARG A 284 24.96 14.81 18.25
C ARG A 284 25.17 15.99 17.29
N ASP A 285 26.35 16.61 17.35
CA ASP A 285 26.72 17.75 16.50
C ASP A 285 26.44 17.50 15.01
N VAL A 286 25.94 18.55 14.35
CA VAL A 286 25.39 18.47 12.99
C VAL A 286 26.51 18.62 11.98
N ASP A 287 26.99 17.51 11.43
CA ASP A 287 27.78 17.51 10.20
C ASP A 287 26.88 17.59 8.95
N ALA A 288 27.49 17.69 7.77
CA ALA A 288 26.75 17.76 6.50
C ALA A 288 25.81 16.56 6.27
N HIS A 289 26.13 15.39 6.83
CA HIS A 289 25.32 14.19 6.71
C HIS A 289 24.12 14.24 7.65
N ALA A 290 24.31 14.68 8.90
CA ALA A 290 23.24 14.92 9.86
C ALA A 290 22.26 16.01 9.37
N LEU A 291 22.75 17.04 8.66
CA LEU A 291 21.91 18.06 8.03
C LEU A 291 21.01 17.47 6.94
N SER A 292 21.54 16.59 6.10
CA SER A 292 20.77 15.88 5.07
C SER A 292 19.72 14.99 5.70
N ASN A 293 20.09 14.24 6.74
CA ASN A 293 19.18 13.35 7.47
C ASN A 293 18.06 14.14 8.17
N LEU A 294 18.38 15.30 8.75
CA LEU A 294 17.39 16.21 9.33
C LEU A 294 16.42 16.73 8.27
N ARG A 295 16.90 17.08 7.07
CA ARG A 295 16.03 17.51 5.96
C ARG A 295 15.05 16.40 5.57
N VAL A 296 15.52 15.16 5.47
CA VAL A 296 14.66 14.00 5.17
C VAL A 296 13.62 13.79 6.27
N ALA A 297 14.04 13.82 7.54
CA ALA A 297 13.14 13.68 8.69
C ALA A 297 12.07 14.79 8.73
N LEU A 298 12.45 16.04 8.46
CA LEU A 298 11.53 17.18 8.40
C LEU A 298 10.46 16.99 7.32
N LEU A 299 10.86 16.60 6.10
CA LEU A 299 9.93 16.35 5.00
C LEU A 299 8.99 15.17 5.31
N GLY A 300 9.55 14.09 5.85
CA GLY A 300 8.77 12.93 6.31
C GLY A 300 7.75 13.31 7.38
N ALA A 301 8.12 14.16 8.33
CA ALA A 301 7.21 14.62 9.38
C ALA A 301 6.11 15.54 8.84
N MET A 302 6.44 16.44 7.91
CA MET A 302 5.49 17.41 7.32
C MET A 302 4.37 16.78 6.50
N ASN A 303 4.56 15.57 5.98
CA ASN A 303 3.52 14.86 5.24
C ASN A 303 2.62 14.01 6.15
N ARG A 304 2.99 13.84 7.42
CA ARG A 304 2.40 12.84 8.33
C ARG A 304 1.89 13.43 9.65
N CYS A 305 2.26 14.67 9.99
CA CYS A 305 1.97 15.28 11.30
C CYS A 305 1.23 16.62 11.18
N GLY A 306 0.28 16.87 12.07
CA GLY A 306 -0.37 18.18 12.26
C GLY A 306 0.42 19.13 13.18
N SER A 307 1.37 18.59 13.94
CA SER A 307 2.33 19.36 14.74
C SER A 307 3.69 18.68 14.76
N LEU A 308 4.77 19.47 14.85
CA LEU A 308 6.14 18.99 14.84
C LEU A 308 6.96 19.74 15.89
N VAL A 309 7.76 19.00 16.67
CA VAL A 309 8.78 19.54 17.57
C VAL A 309 10.16 19.10 17.07
N VAL A 310 11.10 20.02 16.92
CA VAL A 310 12.50 19.67 16.64
C VAL A 310 13.32 19.90 17.90
N ASP A 311 13.85 18.83 18.49
CA ASP A 311 14.69 18.81 19.67
C ASP A 311 16.16 18.68 19.26
N TRP A 312 16.92 19.75 19.46
CA TRP A 312 18.37 19.79 19.30
C TRP A 312 19.06 20.17 20.61
N SER A 313 18.42 19.93 21.76
CA SER A 313 18.99 20.23 23.08
C SER A 313 20.34 19.54 23.34
N GLY A 314 20.60 18.40 22.67
CA GLY A 314 21.88 17.68 22.72
C GLY A 314 22.96 18.18 21.75
N VAL A 315 22.67 19.17 20.90
CA VAL A 315 23.62 19.72 19.92
C VAL A 315 24.44 20.83 20.56
N THR A 316 25.77 20.72 20.51
CA THR A 316 26.68 21.71 21.11
C THR A 316 27.23 22.70 20.10
N GLN A 317 27.31 22.29 18.83
CA GLN A 317 27.70 23.15 17.71
C GLN A 317 26.70 23.03 16.55
N CYS A 318 26.21 24.17 16.08
CA CYS A 318 25.36 24.30 14.91
C CYS A 318 25.87 25.42 14.00
N ASP A 319 25.66 25.28 12.70
CA ASP A 319 26.12 26.23 11.68
C ASP A 319 24.95 26.97 11.03
N LEU A 320 25.28 27.87 10.09
CA LEU A 320 24.27 28.66 9.38
C LEU A 320 23.36 27.80 8.49
N PHE A 321 23.85 26.65 8.00
CA PHE A 321 23.04 25.75 7.16
C PHE A 321 21.95 25.06 7.96
N PHE A 322 22.27 24.61 9.19
CA PHE A 322 21.27 24.13 10.13
C PHE A 322 20.19 25.17 10.40
N TYR A 323 20.60 26.42 10.58
CA TYR A 323 19.68 27.53 10.79
C TYR A 323 18.77 27.81 9.57
N GLN A 324 19.34 27.81 8.37
CA GLN A 324 18.59 27.98 7.11
C GLN A 324 17.56 26.87 6.91
N LEU A 325 17.92 25.62 7.22
CA LEU A 325 17.03 24.48 7.11
C LEU A 325 15.82 24.61 8.05
N LEU A 326 16.02 25.03 9.30
CA LEU A 326 14.92 25.26 10.25
C LEU A 326 14.00 26.41 9.82
N CYS A 327 14.57 27.50 9.28
CA CYS A 327 13.77 28.60 8.73
C CYS A 327 12.92 28.16 7.53
N ALA A 328 13.52 27.40 6.61
CA ALA A 328 12.80 26.82 5.48
C ALA A 328 11.69 25.88 5.95
N ALA A 329 11.97 25.04 6.96
CA ALA A 329 10.98 24.17 7.56
C ALA A 329 9.81 24.95 8.17
N GLN A 330 10.06 26.03 8.90
CA GLN A 330 9.02 26.89 9.47
C GLN A 330 8.11 27.48 8.40
N HIS A 331 8.69 27.98 7.30
CA HIS A 331 7.91 28.51 6.18
C HIS A 331 7.01 27.43 5.56
N THR A 332 7.56 26.25 5.27
CA THR A 332 6.82 25.13 4.70
C THR A 332 5.72 24.63 5.65
N CYS A 333 6.02 24.48 6.95
CA CYS A 333 5.02 24.11 7.96
C CYS A 333 3.89 25.13 8.04
N SER A 334 4.22 26.44 8.04
CA SER A 334 3.21 27.50 8.10
C SER A 334 2.30 27.49 6.86
N ALA A 335 2.85 27.26 5.67
CA ALA A 335 2.09 27.14 4.43
C ALA A 335 1.14 25.91 4.44
N LYS A 336 1.56 24.82 5.09
CA LYS A 336 0.77 23.59 5.25
C LYS A 336 -0.15 23.59 6.48
N GLY A 337 -0.18 24.65 7.28
CA GLY A 337 -0.98 24.71 8.52
C GLY A 337 -0.47 23.83 9.68
N ILE A 338 0.79 23.41 9.63
CA ILE A 338 1.44 22.54 10.61
C ILE A 338 2.09 23.40 11.70
N ARG A 339 1.84 23.08 12.98
CA ARG A 339 2.48 23.78 14.11
C ARG A 339 3.92 23.26 14.30
N LEU A 340 4.92 24.08 13.98
CA LEU A 340 6.32 23.78 14.27
C LEU A 340 6.77 24.47 15.58
N ALA A 341 7.38 23.68 16.48
CA ALA A 341 8.01 24.14 17.72
C ALA A 341 9.42 23.54 17.82
N HIS A 342 10.20 23.99 18.80
CA HIS A 342 11.55 23.49 19.01
C HIS A 342 11.94 23.42 20.48
N GLU A 343 12.96 22.60 20.75
CA GLU A 343 13.64 22.49 22.02
C GLU A 343 15.14 22.55 21.79
N GLY A 344 15.81 23.52 22.40
CA GLY A 344 17.25 23.73 22.25
C GLY A 344 17.62 25.21 22.18
N ALA A 345 18.79 25.55 22.71
CA ALA A 345 19.27 26.92 22.72
C ALA A 345 20.17 27.19 21.51
N LEU A 346 19.79 28.16 20.68
CA LEU A 346 20.73 28.71 19.70
C LEU A 346 21.75 29.63 20.39
N ASP A 347 23.01 29.49 20.01
CA ASP A 347 24.10 30.39 20.39
C ASP A 347 23.79 31.85 20.00
N ALA A 348 24.13 32.79 20.89
CA ALA A 348 23.77 34.19 20.74
C ALA A 348 24.46 34.87 19.55
N ASP A 349 25.66 34.45 19.18
CA ASP A 349 26.40 35.01 18.06
C ASP A 349 25.90 34.44 16.72
N LEU A 350 25.49 33.17 16.72
CA LEU A 350 24.83 32.56 15.55
C LEU A 350 23.49 33.25 15.23
N ARG A 351 22.70 33.60 16.26
CA ARG A 351 21.46 34.38 16.09
C ARG A 351 21.72 35.75 15.47
N LYS A 352 22.78 36.45 15.90
CA LYS A 352 23.17 37.75 15.32
C LYS A 352 23.62 37.61 13.87
N ALA A 353 24.41 36.58 13.56
CA ALA A 353 24.86 36.31 12.20
C ALA A 353 23.71 35.95 11.25
N ALA A 354 22.74 35.16 11.71
CA ALA A 354 21.53 34.87 10.97
C ALA A 354 20.68 36.13 10.71
N ALA A 355 20.53 36.98 11.73
CA ALA A 355 19.77 38.23 11.61
C ALA A 355 20.39 39.20 10.61
N SER A 356 21.74 39.32 10.58
CA SER A 356 22.43 40.18 9.62
C SER A 356 22.35 39.69 8.18
N MET A 357 22.10 38.39 7.97
CA MET A 357 21.93 37.76 6.65
C MET A 357 20.46 37.73 6.17
N GLY A 358 19.56 38.43 6.85
CA GLY A 358 18.15 38.58 6.43
C GLY A 358 17.22 37.46 6.90
N PHE A 359 17.71 36.52 7.71
CA PHE A 359 16.89 35.44 8.28
C PHE A 359 16.33 35.80 9.67
N GLY A 360 16.36 37.07 10.05
CA GLY A 360 15.84 37.55 11.34
C GLY A 360 14.30 37.58 11.41
N CYS A 361 13.79 37.82 12.62
CA CYS A 361 12.38 37.76 13.05
C CYS A 361 11.35 38.54 12.21
N GLN A 362 11.77 39.32 11.21
CA GLN A 362 10.88 40.04 10.29
C GLN A 362 10.60 39.28 8.97
N GLY A 363 11.43 38.29 8.60
CA GLY A 363 11.24 37.50 7.37
C GLY A 363 10.48 36.19 7.58
N VAL A 364 10.60 35.60 8.78
CA VAL A 364 9.93 34.36 9.18
C VAL A 364 8.90 34.69 10.26
N SER A 365 7.69 35.07 9.86
CA SER A 365 6.57 35.28 10.78
C SER A 365 6.16 33.95 11.41
N GLY A 366 6.79 33.56 12.53
CA GLY A 366 6.40 32.34 13.24
C GLY A 366 7.35 31.97 14.37
N CYS A 367 6.91 32.26 15.59
CA CYS A 367 7.14 31.67 16.93
C CYS A 367 8.41 30.88 17.33
N LEU A 368 9.33 30.47 16.46
CA LEU A 368 10.53 29.72 16.87
C LEU A 368 11.45 30.57 17.76
N PHE A 369 11.51 31.90 17.65
CA PHE A 369 12.58 32.66 18.29
C PHE A 369 12.12 33.75 19.27
N ASN A 370 10.84 33.74 19.67
CA ASN A 370 10.25 34.74 20.57
C ASN A 370 10.20 34.36 22.05
N ALA A 371 10.81 33.24 22.46
CA ALA A 371 10.98 32.95 23.88
C ALA A 371 12.17 33.76 24.43
N ALA A 372 11.85 34.85 25.12
CA ALA A 372 12.72 35.48 26.12
C ALA A 372 12.53 34.78 27.47
#